data_AF-A0A7W0WWP0-F1
#
_entry.id   AF-A0A7W0WWP0-F1
#
_cell.length_a   1.000
_cell.length_b   1.000
_cell.length_c   1.000
_cell.angle_alpha   90.00
_cell.angle_beta   90.00
_cell.angle_gamma   90.00
#
_symmetry.space_group_name_H-M   'P 1'
#
loop_
_entity.id
_entity.type
_entity.pdbx_description
1 polymer ?
#
loop_
_entity_poly.entity_id
_entity_poly.type
_entity_poly.pdbx_seq_one_letter_code
_entity_poly.pdbx_strand_id
1 'polypeptide(L)'
;MWLLLFAVLSGRQVIADDASVTTSVRAQSRTVYLNKNGVTLTPGANDARINRSSIVASQVSVAPWNVSSLVWSQTVTCLREMFAPFDVQITETDPGDLPHMEAVFGGQPSTLGLTGNYSGVSPFSTTCKVVENSIVFTFTDVIPQKAQVACEIMAQEIAHSYG
;
A
#
# COMPACT_ATOMS: atom_id res chain seq x y z
N MET A 1 22.42 -11.10 43.07
CA MET A 1 21.12 -11.57 43.57
C MET A 1 20.24 -10.34 43.77
N TRP A 2 19.08 -10.31 43.08
CA TRP A 2 18.00 -9.28 43.05
C TRP A 2 18.31 -7.94 42.37
N LEU A 3 17.44 -7.32 41.56
CA LEU A 3 16.30 -7.72 40.72
C LEU A 3 16.02 -6.47 39.84
N LEU A 4 16.02 -6.59 38.51
CA LEU A 4 15.57 -5.54 37.59
C LEU A 4 14.04 -5.46 37.61
N LEU A 5 13.49 -4.27 37.90
CA LEU A 5 12.07 -4.00 37.68
C LEU A 5 11.91 -3.25 36.36
N PHE A 6 11.46 -3.95 35.32
CA PHE A 6 10.91 -3.34 34.11
C PHE A 6 9.53 -2.79 34.45
N ALA A 7 9.33 -1.48 34.32
CA ALA A 7 8.01 -0.88 34.36
C ALA A 7 7.31 -1.14 33.01
N VAL A 8 6.38 -2.10 32.99
CA VAL A 8 5.41 -2.25 31.91
C VAL A 8 4.38 -1.13 32.08
N LEU A 9 4.39 -0.14 31.20
CA LEU A 9 3.29 0.82 31.07
C LEU A 9 2.06 0.06 30.55
N SER A 10 1.07 -0.09 31.41
CA SER A 10 -0.22 -0.72 31.11
C SER A 10 -0.95 0.08 30.03
N GLY A 11 -0.95 -0.41 28.78
CA GLY A 11 -1.92 -0.02 27.78
C GLY A 11 -3.30 -0.55 28.17
N ARG A 12 -4.18 0.32 28.66
CA ARG A 12 -5.57 -0.02 28.93
C ARG A 12 -6.27 -0.14 27.58
N GLN A 13 -6.78 -1.32 27.23
CA GLN A 13 -7.72 -1.49 26.14
C GLN A 13 -9.01 -0.73 26.51
N VAL A 14 -9.20 0.46 25.92
CA VAL A 14 -10.35 1.32 26.19
C VAL A 14 -11.38 1.06 25.10
N ILE A 15 -12.29 0.11 25.36
CA ILE A 15 -13.51 -0.28 24.62
C ILE A 15 -13.45 -1.79 24.32
N ALA A 16 -14.42 -2.52 24.87
CA ALA A 16 -14.72 -3.89 24.47
C ALA A 16 -15.38 -3.86 23.08
N ASP A 17 -15.03 -4.82 22.23
CA ASP A 17 -15.59 -4.99 20.90
C ASP A 17 -17.11 -5.17 21.04
N ASP A 18 -17.89 -4.21 20.54
CA ASP A 18 -19.35 -4.27 20.63
C ASP A 18 -19.81 -5.37 19.67
N ALA A 19 -20.38 -6.44 20.23
CA ALA A 19 -20.86 -7.60 19.51
C ALA A 19 -22.16 -7.27 18.75
N SER A 20 -22.03 -6.41 17.75
CA SER A 20 -23.00 -6.19 16.68
C SER A 20 -22.25 -6.36 15.36
N VAL A 21 -21.87 -7.60 15.05
CA VAL A 21 -21.44 -7.97 13.70
C VAL A 21 -22.67 -7.93 12.79
N THR A 22 -23.08 -6.72 12.39
CA THR A 22 -23.60 -6.56 11.03
C THR A 22 -22.52 -7.11 10.12
N THR A 23 -22.84 -8.06 9.22
CA THR A 23 -21.87 -8.69 8.32
C THR A 23 -20.87 -7.66 7.81
N SER A 24 -19.67 -7.65 8.40
CA SER A 24 -18.60 -6.77 7.97
C SER A 24 -18.34 -7.13 6.52
N VAL A 25 -18.59 -6.19 5.61
CA VAL A 25 -18.24 -6.35 4.21
C VAL A 25 -16.72 -6.36 4.17
N ARG A 26 -16.14 -7.57 4.21
CA ARG A 26 -14.70 -7.74 4.03
C ARG A 26 -14.32 -7.28 2.63
N ALA A 27 -13.19 -6.59 2.53
CA ALA A 27 -12.57 -6.28 1.26
C ALA A 27 -12.46 -7.55 0.40
N GLN A 28 -12.69 -7.42 -0.91
CA GLN A 28 -12.44 -8.49 -1.87
C GLN A 28 -10.95 -8.52 -2.25
N SER A 29 -10.33 -7.36 -2.45
CA SER A 29 -8.91 -7.18 -2.71
C SER A 29 -8.10 -7.30 -1.41
N ARG A 30 -7.96 -8.53 -0.93
CA ARG A 30 -7.16 -8.87 0.27
C ARG A 30 -5.73 -9.25 -0.05
N THR A 31 -5.40 -9.35 -1.32
CA THR A 31 -4.04 -9.50 -1.81
C THR A 31 -3.52 -8.14 -2.24
N VAL A 32 -2.30 -7.79 -1.84
CA VAL A 32 -1.57 -6.63 -2.32
C VAL A 32 -0.37 -7.12 -3.13
N TYR A 33 -0.35 -6.79 -4.41
CA TYR A 33 0.76 -7.03 -5.30
C TYR A 33 1.77 -5.89 -5.23
N LEU A 34 3.00 -6.19 -4.85
CA LEU A 34 4.10 -5.23 -4.80
C LEU A 34 4.80 -5.16 -6.17
N ASN A 35 4.51 -4.11 -6.94
CA ASN A 35 5.10 -3.91 -8.26
C ASN A 35 6.24 -2.88 -8.21
N LYS A 36 7.49 -3.34 -8.29
CA LYS A 36 8.67 -2.46 -8.51
C LYS A 36 9.20 -2.46 -9.94
N ASN A 37 8.56 -3.19 -10.84
CA ASN A 37 9.07 -3.46 -12.19
C ASN A 37 8.55 -2.46 -13.23
N GLY A 38 7.77 -1.46 -12.80
CA GLY A 38 7.14 -0.48 -13.66
C GLY A 38 5.79 -0.96 -14.19
N VAL A 39 4.98 -0.01 -14.65
CA VAL A 39 3.62 -0.28 -15.15
C VAL A 39 3.19 0.79 -16.15
N THR A 40 2.39 0.39 -17.13
CA THR A 40 1.70 1.33 -18.03
C THR A 40 0.23 1.38 -17.64
N LEU A 41 -0.24 2.56 -17.26
CA LEU A 41 -1.57 2.78 -16.74
C LEU A 41 -2.44 3.53 -17.73
N THR A 42 -3.74 3.27 -17.67
CA THR A 42 -4.76 4.02 -18.42
C THR A 42 -5.80 4.63 -17.47
N PRO A 43 -6.42 5.76 -17.84
CA PRO A 43 -7.40 6.43 -16.99
C PRO A 43 -8.68 5.62 -16.83
N GLY A 44 -9.27 5.62 -15.63
CA GLY A 44 -10.56 4.97 -15.43
C GLY A 44 -10.97 4.73 -13.99
N ALA A 45 -12.08 4.01 -13.82
CA ALA A 45 -12.37 3.36 -12.55
C ALA A 45 -11.24 2.39 -12.20
N ASN A 46 -10.87 2.33 -10.92
CA ASN A 46 -9.76 1.53 -10.44
C ASN A 46 -9.96 0.04 -10.75
N ASP A 47 -8.98 -0.54 -11.43
CA ASP A 47 -8.90 -1.97 -11.70
C ASP A 47 -7.44 -2.39 -12.00
N ALA A 48 -6.74 -2.86 -10.96
CA ALA A 48 -5.37 -3.36 -11.04
C ALA A 48 -5.21 -4.52 -12.04
N ARG A 49 -6.23 -5.36 -12.23
CA ARG A 49 -6.19 -6.51 -13.16
C ARG A 49 -5.98 -6.11 -14.62
N ILE A 50 -6.32 -4.86 -14.95
CA ILE A 50 -6.23 -4.31 -16.30
C ILE A 50 -5.51 -2.95 -16.33
N ASN A 51 -4.71 -2.63 -15.31
CA ASN A 51 -3.90 -1.41 -15.22
C ASN A 51 -4.71 -0.11 -15.43
N ARG A 52 -5.90 -0.03 -14.82
CA ARG A 52 -6.73 1.18 -14.84
C ARG A 52 -6.69 1.87 -13.48
N SER A 53 -6.38 3.17 -13.50
CA SER A 53 -6.31 3.99 -12.28
C SER A 53 -7.14 5.26 -12.41
N SER A 54 -7.78 5.65 -11.30
CA SER A 54 -8.51 6.92 -11.21
C SER A 54 -7.58 8.12 -11.01
N ILE A 55 -6.30 7.91 -10.74
CA ILE A 55 -5.32 8.98 -10.48
C ILE A 55 -4.77 9.58 -11.77
N VAL A 56 -4.66 8.78 -12.84
CA VAL A 56 -4.05 9.21 -14.10
C VAL A 56 -5.10 9.82 -15.02
N ALA A 57 -4.76 10.93 -15.70
CA ALA A 57 -5.66 11.62 -16.63
C ALA A 57 -5.46 11.18 -18.10
N SER A 58 -4.33 10.57 -18.42
CA SER A 58 -3.99 10.01 -19.73
C SER A 58 -3.20 8.73 -19.54
N GLN A 59 -2.90 8.02 -20.63
CA GLN A 59 -1.98 6.89 -20.53
C GLN A 59 -0.60 7.38 -20.08
N VAL A 60 -0.03 6.71 -19.07
CA VAL A 60 1.28 7.04 -18.52
C VAL A 60 2.07 5.76 -18.29
N SER A 61 3.41 5.87 -18.33
CA SER A 61 4.30 4.77 -17.98
C SER A 61 5.11 5.17 -16.75
N VAL A 62 4.93 4.43 -15.67
CA VAL A 62 5.70 4.56 -14.44
C VAL A 62 6.95 3.71 -14.57
N ALA A 63 8.11 4.36 -14.47
CA ALA A 63 9.40 3.68 -14.55
C ALA A 63 9.61 2.73 -13.35
N PRO A 64 10.34 1.62 -13.52
CA PRO A 64 10.66 0.70 -12.43
C PRO A 64 11.50 1.36 -11.34
N TRP A 65 11.34 0.90 -10.09
CA TRP A 65 12.28 1.23 -9.02
C TRP A 65 13.51 0.32 -9.11
N ASN A 66 14.59 0.86 -9.69
CA ASN A 66 15.86 0.15 -9.78
C ASN A 66 16.65 0.24 -8.46
N VAL A 67 16.45 -0.75 -7.60
CA VAL A 67 17.06 -0.84 -6.27
C VAL A 67 17.75 -2.19 -6.07
N SER A 68 18.70 -2.27 -5.13
CA SER A 68 19.36 -3.53 -4.80
C SER A 68 18.36 -4.56 -4.26
N SER A 69 18.64 -5.84 -4.50
CA SER A 69 17.83 -6.95 -3.97
C SER A 69 17.70 -6.93 -2.45
N LEU A 70 18.75 -6.45 -1.75
CA LEU A 70 18.75 -6.29 -0.30
C LEU A 70 17.74 -5.23 0.17
N VAL A 71 17.73 -4.05 -0.45
CA VAL A 71 16.77 -3.00 -0.06
C VAL A 71 15.36 -3.44 -0.42
N TRP A 72 15.17 -4.07 -1.59
CA TRP A 72 13.86 -4.61 -1.95
C TRP A 72 13.36 -5.65 -0.95
N SER A 73 14.17 -6.65 -0.59
CA SER A 73 13.76 -7.69 0.35
C SER A 73 13.44 -7.13 1.73
N GLN A 74 14.16 -6.09 2.17
CA GLN A 74 13.86 -5.35 3.40
C GLN A 74 12.53 -4.58 3.31
N THR A 75 12.24 -3.92 2.18
CA THR A 75 10.96 -3.23 1.96
C THR A 75 9.80 -4.22 2.04
N VAL A 76 9.92 -5.37 1.36
CA VAL A 76 8.90 -6.43 1.36
C VAL A 76 8.71 -7.01 2.76
N THR A 77 9.80 -7.25 3.49
CA THR A 77 9.74 -7.75 4.88
C THR A 77 9.02 -6.77 5.78
N CYS A 78 9.38 -5.48 5.71
CA CYS A 78 8.70 -4.42 6.47
C CYS A 78 7.19 -4.38 6.18
N LEU A 79 6.77 -4.43 4.91
CA LEU A 79 5.35 -4.45 4.55
C LEU A 79 4.64 -5.70 5.08
N ARG A 80 5.26 -6.88 4.98
CA ARG A 80 4.71 -8.12 5.54
C ARG A 80 4.53 -8.01 7.05
N GLU A 81 5.48 -7.42 7.77
CA GLU A 81 5.37 -7.19 9.21
C GLU A 81 4.27 -6.20 9.57
N MET A 82 4.15 -5.08 8.84
CA MET A 82 3.11 -4.08 9.07
C MET A 82 1.71 -4.62 8.82
N PHE A 83 1.54 -5.46 7.79
CA PHE A 83 0.25 -6.04 7.43
C PHE A 83 -0.05 -7.38 8.11
N ALA A 84 0.91 -8.01 8.81
CA ALA A 84 0.72 -9.29 9.51
C ALA A 84 -0.46 -9.33 10.52
N PRO A 85 -0.80 -8.25 11.23
CA PRO A 85 -1.97 -8.24 12.11
C PRO A 85 -3.32 -8.21 11.37
N PHE A 86 -3.31 -7.98 10.07
CA PHE A 86 -4.49 -7.83 9.24
C PHE A 86 -4.68 -9.04 8.32
N ASP A 87 -5.90 -9.25 7.86
CA ASP A 87 -6.26 -10.36 6.97
C ASP A 87 -5.88 -10.05 5.50
N VAL A 88 -4.66 -9.55 5.29
CA VAL A 88 -4.10 -9.05 4.02
C VAL A 88 -2.86 -9.87 3.65
N GLN A 89 -2.81 -10.35 2.40
CA GLN A 89 -1.69 -11.11 1.85
C GLN A 89 -0.81 -10.20 0.98
N ILE A 90 0.48 -10.13 1.30
CA ILE A 90 1.47 -9.42 0.49
C ILE A 90 2.15 -10.38 -0.48
N THR A 91 2.13 -10.08 -1.78
CA THR A 91 2.78 -10.87 -2.83
C THR A 91 3.67 -10.00 -3.73
N GLU A 92 4.76 -10.59 -4.23
CA GLU A 92 5.64 -9.98 -5.24
C GLU A 92 5.34 -10.51 -6.66
N THR A 93 4.39 -11.45 -6.76
CA THR A 93 3.92 -12.03 -8.03
C THR A 93 2.54 -11.48 -8.34
N ASP A 94 2.39 -10.96 -9.56
CA ASP A 94 1.13 -10.45 -10.10
C ASP A 94 0.02 -11.54 -10.03
N PRO A 95 -1.10 -11.29 -9.33
CA PRO A 95 -2.23 -12.22 -9.24
C PRO A 95 -3.05 -12.37 -10.53
N GLY A 96 -2.81 -11.56 -11.57
CA GLY A 96 -3.58 -11.54 -12.80
C GLY A 96 -5.02 -11.09 -12.56
N ASP A 97 -6.00 -11.90 -12.99
CA ASP A 97 -7.43 -11.55 -12.90
C ASP A 97 -8.05 -11.69 -11.49
N LEU A 98 -7.28 -12.17 -10.51
CA LEU A 98 -7.75 -12.28 -9.12
C LEU A 98 -7.87 -10.88 -8.49
N PRO A 99 -8.88 -10.63 -7.62
CA PRO A 99 -8.98 -9.36 -6.91
C PRO A 99 -7.74 -9.04 -6.09
N HIS A 100 -7.11 -7.88 -6.34
CA HIS A 100 -5.91 -7.44 -5.63
C HIS A 100 -5.74 -5.93 -5.72
N MET A 101 -5.11 -5.32 -4.72
CA MET A 101 -4.56 -3.96 -4.87
C MET A 101 -3.17 -4.06 -5.47
N GLU A 102 -2.78 -3.10 -6.30
CA GLU A 102 -1.42 -2.99 -6.82
C GLU A 102 -0.69 -1.83 -6.16
N ALA A 103 0.44 -2.13 -5.54
CA ALA A 103 1.34 -1.20 -4.88
C ALA A 103 2.54 -0.92 -5.79
N VAL A 104 2.49 0.20 -6.52
CA VAL A 104 3.50 0.59 -7.51
C VAL A 104 4.62 1.39 -6.86
N PHE A 105 5.84 0.87 -6.95
CA PHE A 105 7.07 1.56 -6.56
C PHE A 105 7.80 2.05 -7.80
N GLY A 106 7.87 3.36 -7.99
CA GLY A 106 8.53 3.90 -9.16
C GLY A 106 8.21 5.37 -9.45
N GLY A 107 9.04 5.97 -10.29
CA GLY A 107 8.80 7.28 -10.88
C GLY A 107 8.72 8.44 -9.88
N GLN A 108 8.13 9.53 -10.38
CA GLN A 108 7.93 10.80 -9.67
C GLN A 108 6.47 11.26 -9.82
N PRO A 109 5.95 12.14 -8.94
CA PRO A 109 4.55 12.59 -8.99
C PRO A 109 4.13 13.18 -10.34
N SER A 110 5.03 13.91 -11.00
CA SER A 110 4.75 14.55 -12.29
C SER A 110 4.53 13.54 -13.43
N THR A 111 4.98 12.29 -13.29
CA THR A 111 4.63 11.20 -14.24
C THR A 111 3.13 10.95 -14.30
N LEU A 112 2.41 11.19 -13.18
CA LEU A 112 0.95 11.08 -13.13
C LEU A 112 0.25 12.43 -13.38
N GLY A 113 1.00 13.49 -13.70
CA GLY A 113 0.47 14.85 -13.88
C GLY A 113 0.30 15.65 -12.59
N LEU A 114 0.87 15.19 -11.47
CA LEU A 114 0.79 15.88 -10.18
C LEU A 114 1.87 16.96 -10.05
N THR A 115 1.52 18.12 -9.50
CA THR A 115 2.40 19.30 -9.40
C THR A 115 2.95 19.56 -7.99
N GLY A 116 2.63 18.71 -7.02
CA GLY A 116 3.06 18.84 -5.63
C GLY A 116 4.21 17.89 -5.24
N ASN A 117 4.81 18.13 -4.07
CA ASN A 117 5.84 17.30 -3.48
C ASN A 117 5.21 16.13 -2.71
N TYR A 118 4.68 15.16 -3.45
CA TYR A 118 4.11 13.94 -2.89
C TYR A 118 5.16 12.82 -2.89
N SER A 119 5.23 12.04 -1.82
CA SER A 119 6.07 10.82 -1.78
C SER A 119 5.26 9.56 -2.05
N GLY A 120 3.93 9.63 -1.93
CA GLY A 120 2.98 8.60 -2.33
C GLY A 120 1.62 9.21 -2.66
N VAL A 121 0.76 8.42 -3.30
CA VAL A 121 -0.64 8.77 -3.55
C VAL A 121 -1.49 7.51 -3.74
N SER A 122 -2.73 7.58 -3.29
CA SER A 122 -3.70 6.49 -3.33
C SER A 122 -5.10 7.00 -3.64
N PRO A 123 -5.95 6.23 -4.33
CA PRO A 123 -7.38 6.49 -4.34
C PRO A 123 -7.94 6.43 -2.91
N PHE A 124 -8.80 7.39 -2.57
CA PHE A 124 -9.48 7.43 -1.28
C PHE A 124 -10.98 7.64 -1.47
N SER A 125 -11.78 6.94 -0.67
CA SER A 125 -13.23 7.12 -0.63
C SER A 125 -13.61 8.09 0.49
N THR A 126 -14.33 9.17 0.16
CA THR A 126 -14.84 10.12 1.16
C THR A 126 -15.86 9.51 2.14
N THR A 127 -16.30 8.27 1.88
CA THR A 127 -17.19 7.51 2.76
C THR A 127 -16.46 6.38 3.49
N CYS A 128 -15.12 6.37 3.47
CA CYS A 128 -14.27 5.35 4.09
C CYS A 128 -14.59 3.92 3.62
N LYS A 129 -15.10 3.78 2.39
CA LYS A 129 -15.34 2.47 1.77
C LYS A 129 -14.05 1.96 1.13
N VAL A 130 -13.85 0.65 1.19
CA VAL A 130 -12.80 -0.04 0.44
C VAL A 130 -12.88 0.34 -1.04
N VAL A 131 -11.76 0.77 -1.61
CA VAL A 131 -11.57 0.99 -3.05
C VAL A 131 -10.96 -0.28 -3.62
N GLU A 132 -11.83 -1.19 -4.04
CA GLU A 132 -11.41 -2.48 -4.58
C GLU A 132 -10.55 -2.31 -5.84
N ASN A 133 -9.60 -3.23 -6.03
CA ASN A 133 -8.65 -3.26 -7.14
C ASN A 133 -7.92 -1.92 -7.40
N SER A 134 -7.67 -1.14 -6.34
CA SER A 134 -6.94 0.12 -6.45
C SER A 134 -5.48 -0.09 -6.85
N ILE A 135 -4.94 0.93 -7.50
CA ILE A 135 -3.51 1.06 -7.80
C ILE A 135 -3.01 2.25 -7.01
N VAL A 136 -2.05 2.01 -6.13
CA VAL A 136 -1.47 2.98 -5.19
C VAL A 136 0.02 3.16 -5.47
N PHE A 137 0.60 4.30 -5.08
CA PHE A 137 1.94 4.69 -5.54
C PHE A 137 2.84 5.10 -4.40
N THR A 138 4.09 4.66 -4.45
CA THR A 138 5.22 5.30 -3.77
C THR A 138 6.20 5.80 -4.82
N PHE A 139 6.46 7.11 -4.83
CA PHE A 139 7.30 7.76 -5.82
C PHE A 139 8.77 7.68 -5.41
N THR A 140 9.47 6.69 -5.95
CA THR A 140 10.82 6.34 -5.50
C THR A 140 11.91 7.30 -5.97
N ASP A 141 11.62 8.15 -6.97
CA ASP A 141 12.59 9.11 -7.50
C ASP A 141 12.73 10.36 -6.60
N VAL A 142 11.79 10.55 -5.66
CA VAL A 142 11.74 11.72 -4.77
C VAL A 142 11.95 11.37 -3.30
N ILE A 143 12.31 10.12 -2.99
CA ILE A 143 12.61 9.65 -1.63
C ILE A 143 13.99 8.98 -1.57
N PRO A 144 14.62 8.94 -0.38
CA PRO A 144 15.83 8.15 -0.17
C PRO A 144 15.57 6.67 -0.48
N GLN A 145 16.55 5.97 -1.07
CA GLN A 145 16.53 4.51 -1.26
C GLN A 145 16.75 3.76 0.06
N LYS A 146 15.82 3.92 0.99
CA LYS A 146 15.80 3.26 2.30
C LYS A 146 14.54 2.42 2.39
N ALA A 147 14.71 1.14 2.69
CA ALA A 147 13.60 0.17 2.78
C ALA A 147 12.48 0.64 3.70
N GLN A 148 12.83 1.17 4.88
CA GLN A 148 11.88 1.66 5.86
C GLN A 148 11.03 2.82 5.31
N VAL A 149 11.65 3.79 4.64
CA VAL A 149 10.92 4.94 4.09
C VAL A 149 9.93 4.48 3.01
N ALA A 150 10.37 3.60 2.11
CA ALA A 150 9.51 3.09 1.04
C ALA A 150 8.35 2.23 1.59
N CYS A 151 8.59 1.39 2.60
CA CYS A 151 7.53 0.56 3.17
C CYS A 151 6.50 1.38 3.96
N GLU A 152 6.94 2.36 4.77
CA GLU A 152 6.04 3.18 5.58
C GLU A 152 5.12 4.04 4.70
N ILE A 153 5.68 4.66 3.64
CA ILE A 153 4.88 5.40 2.65
C ILE A 153 3.90 4.45 1.98
N MET A 154 4.36 3.32 1.44
CA MET A 154 3.47 2.39 0.74
C MET A 154 2.37 1.85 1.65
N ALA A 155 2.67 1.55 2.90
CA ALA A 155 1.69 1.08 3.87
C ALA A 155 0.58 2.12 4.09
N GLN A 156 0.94 3.41 4.19
CA GLN A 156 -0.05 4.49 4.27
C GLN A 156 -0.94 4.53 3.02
N GLU A 157 -0.35 4.41 1.83
CA GLU A 157 -1.08 4.48 0.58
C GLU A 157 -2.01 3.27 0.37
N ILE A 158 -1.59 2.07 0.76
CA ILE A 158 -2.45 0.88 0.79
C ILE A 158 -3.61 1.10 1.78
N ALA A 159 -3.34 1.64 2.98
CA ALA A 159 -4.36 1.87 4.00
C ALA A 159 -5.46 2.83 3.51
N HIS A 160 -5.12 3.88 2.75
CA HIS A 160 -6.11 4.77 2.13
C HIS A 160 -7.14 4.03 1.25
N SER A 161 -6.75 2.92 0.61
CA SER A 161 -7.66 2.12 -0.19
C SER A 161 -8.55 1.18 0.65
N TYR A 162 -8.22 0.91 1.91
CA TYR A 162 -9.06 0.12 2.81
C TYR A 162 -10.09 0.95 3.60
N GLY A 163 -9.93 2.28 3.65
CA GLY A 163 -10.87 3.21 4.28
C GLY A 163 -10.35 3.84 5.55
#